data_AF-A0A1F3BBH7-F1
#
_entry.id   AF-A0A1F3BBH7-F1
#
_cell.length_a   1.000
_cell.length_b   1.000
_cell.length_c   1.000
_cell.angle_alpha   90.00
_cell.angle_beta   90.00
_cell.angle_gamma   90.00
#
_symmetry.space_group_name_H-M   'P 1'
#
loop_
_entity.id
_entity.type
_entity.pdbx_description
1 polymer ?
#
loop_
_entity_poly.entity_id
_entity_poly.type
_entity_poly.pdbx_seq_one_letter_code
_entity_poly.pdbx_strand_id
1 'polypeptide(L)'
;MVGSVMSAWTQGVPNTAANGADTAASASYVGLPACKACHAKIYDPWLISPHGKALEQGSLPAEFTGCEACHGPGSRHIATGAQEKPRVLKADNPNETNAVCGTCHFESDSSKAPAAWQEFSGTFFDRSAHGRKGLSCLSCHTGHPGPNEKELIKPVESLCVGCHGSVMEDSPGKKAAYIHSPVAAGKCAMCHDPHASANRDLTVPDLRSVCQGCHDAGDPKMTEAHKGYPVAEAKCVSCHDPHSHDKKGKLIASTQHMPFKQGRCETCHTKPSPGQPVGLVKPAKELCLSCHPASVLMPEGEKAHLPAKEGICTACHNPHASSRKELMRTRTAYACFTCHSKVEGDTVEAHRHKILEADLNCVLCHKPHSSKQENLLTRDEMTLCSQCHKHSFSHPMGTKADGSAVIDPSTGKSLVCAGCHDVHGSKLEAMTKADKSRELCVGCHIDLRH
;
A
#
# COMPACT_ATOMS: atom_id res chain seq x y z
N MET A 1 7.65 -55.14 -10.24
CA MET A 1 8.90 -55.01 -9.46
C MET A 1 9.62 -53.75 -9.91
N VAL A 2 9.49 -52.65 -9.19
CA VAL A 2 10.52 -51.60 -9.05
C VAL A 2 10.28 -50.96 -7.68
N GLY A 3 11.31 -50.97 -6.83
CA GLY A 3 11.24 -50.54 -5.43
C GLY A 3 11.74 -49.11 -5.19
N SER A 4 11.58 -48.70 -3.93
CA SER A 4 12.22 -47.63 -3.13
C SER A 4 13.53 -47.06 -3.70
N VAL A 5 13.93 -45.80 -3.45
CA VAL A 5 14.27 -45.25 -2.13
C VAL A 5 14.23 -43.71 -2.14
N MET A 6 13.62 -43.11 -1.10
CA MET A 6 13.88 -41.74 -0.64
C MET A 6 15.11 -41.72 0.26
N SER A 7 16.02 -40.75 0.10
CA SER A 7 16.76 -40.06 1.19
C SER A 7 17.91 -39.22 0.60
N ALA A 8 17.98 -37.94 0.96
CA ALA A 8 19.17 -37.25 1.50
C ALA A 8 19.04 -35.72 1.39
N TRP A 9 19.83 -35.03 2.22
CA TRP A 9 20.05 -33.57 2.29
C TRP A 9 19.22 -32.77 3.29
N THR A 10 19.44 -33.09 4.57
CA THR A 10 19.54 -32.10 5.65
C THR A 10 20.95 -32.12 6.20
N GLN A 11 21.72 -31.02 6.09
CA GLN A 11 22.90 -30.80 6.93
C GLN A 11 22.95 -29.32 7.36
N GLY A 12 22.77 -29.11 8.67
CA GLY A 12 22.98 -27.84 9.35
C GLY A 12 24.43 -27.68 9.81
N VAL A 13 24.80 -26.43 10.11
CA VAL A 13 26.09 -26.01 10.66
C VAL A 13 26.07 -26.19 12.19
N PRO A 14 27.15 -26.66 12.85
CA PRO A 14 27.15 -26.94 14.28
C PRO A 14 27.42 -25.68 15.11
N ASN A 15 26.68 -25.51 16.22
CA ASN A 15 27.13 -24.67 17.32
C ASN A 15 27.14 -25.50 18.61
N THR A 16 28.34 -25.66 19.16
CA THR A 16 28.63 -26.41 20.38
C THR A 16 28.52 -25.50 21.60
N ALA A 17 27.55 -25.77 22.46
CA ALA A 17 27.66 -25.56 23.90
C ALA A 17 26.68 -26.51 24.60
N ALA A 18 27.21 -27.63 25.10
CA ALA A 18 26.51 -28.49 26.05
C ALA A 18 26.81 -27.98 27.47
N ASN A 19 25.77 -27.84 28.31
CA ASN A 19 25.68 -28.40 29.66
C ASN A 19 24.49 -27.81 30.42
N GLY A 20 23.60 -28.69 30.88
CA GLY A 20 22.46 -28.36 31.74
C GLY A 20 21.17 -29.01 31.27
N ALA A 21 21.05 -30.32 31.43
CA ALA A 21 19.79 -31.03 31.28
C ALA A 21 18.90 -30.74 32.51
N ASP A 22 18.14 -29.65 32.45
CA ASP A 22 16.90 -29.53 33.22
C ASP A 22 15.76 -30.04 32.32
N THR A 23 15.14 -31.15 32.72
CA THR A 23 13.86 -31.60 32.17
C THR A 23 12.77 -30.63 32.62
N ALA A 24 12.68 -29.45 31.99
CA ALA A 24 11.51 -28.61 32.09
C ALA A 24 10.36 -29.34 31.37
N ALA A 25 9.36 -29.78 32.12
CA ALA A 25 8.14 -30.34 31.55
C ALA A 25 7.58 -29.37 30.48
N SER A 26 7.24 -29.91 29.29
CA SER A 26 6.67 -29.08 28.22
C SER A 26 5.40 -28.40 28.70
N ALA A 27 5.24 -27.11 28.37
CA ALA A 27 4.06 -26.35 28.74
C ALA A 27 2.78 -27.02 28.18
N SER A 28 1.70 -26.98 28.94
CA SER A 28 0.44 -27.69 28.68
C SER A 28 -0.75 -26.75 28.81
N TYR A 29 -1.80 -27.06 28.04
CA TYR A 29 -3.06 -26.32 28.05
C TYR A 29 -3.85 -26.68 29.31
N VAL A 30 -4.32 -25.67 30.03
CA VAL A 30 -5.00 -25.81 31.34
C VAL A 30 -6.49 -25.48 31.28
N GLY A 31 -6.95 -24.86 30.19
CA GLY A 31 -8.35 -24.57 29.93
C GLY A 31 -8.90 -23.34 30.66
N LEU A 32 -10.05 -22.88 30.17
CA LEU A 32 -10.76 -21.68 30.61
C LEU A 32 -11.04 -21.57 32.12
N PRO A 33 -11.48 -22.63 32.82
CA PRO A 33 -11.76 -22.55 34.26
C PRO A 33 -10.54 -22.17 35.10
N ALA A 34 -9.36 -22.65 34.71
CA ALA A 34 -8.10 -22.33 35.40
C ALA A 34 -7.78 -20.83 35.30
N CYS A 35 -8.00 -20.23 34.13
CA CYS A 35 -7.82 -18.80 33.91
C CYS A 35 -8.84 -17.96 34.69
N LYS A 36 -10.12 -18.37 34.72
CA LYS A 36 -11.20 -17.66 35.42
C LYS A 36 -10.90 -17.44 36.89
N ALA A 37 -10.30 -18.43 37.56
CA ALA A 37 -10.01 -18.38 38.99
C ALA A 37 -9.20 -17.13 39.41
N CYS A 38 -8.33 -16.63 38.53
CA CYS A 38 -7.50 -15.43 38.79
C CYS A 38 -7.89 -14.22 37.90
N HIS A 39 -8.41 -14.46 36.69
CA HIS A 39 -8.68 -13.42 35.68
C HIS A 39 -10.18 -13.18 35.42
N ALA A 40 -11.06 -13.44 36.39
CA ALA A 40 -12.52 -13.28 36.27
C ALA A 40 -12.96 -11.96 35.59
N LYS A 41 -12.29 -10.84 35.92
CA LYS A 41 -12.59 -9.51 35.36
C LYS A 41 -12.42 -9.40 33.84
N ILE A 42 -11.53 -10.19 33.25
CA ILE A 42 -11.32 -10.26 31.79
C ILE A 42 -12.15 -11.41 31.23
N TYR A 43 -12.19 -12.54 31.94
CA TYR A 43 -12.88 -13.76 31.54
C TYR A 43 -14.38 -13.53 31.30
N ASP A 44 -15.11 -12.97 32.27
CA ASP A 44 -16.57 -12.92 32.20
C ASP A 44 -17.06 -12.04 31.03
N PRO A 45 -16.48 -10.83 30.78
CA PRO A 45 -16.81 -10.06 29.58
C PRO A 45 -16.34 -10.75 28.29
N TRP A 46 -15.18 -11.41 28.29
CA TRP A 46 -14.64 -12.00 27.07
C TRP A 46 -15.52 -13.15 26.57
N LEU A 47 -16.08 -13.94 27.48
CA LEU A 47 -16.91 -15.09 27.15
C LEU A 47 -18.13 -14.73 26.29
N ILE A 48 -18.70 -13.53 26.50
CA ILE A 48 -19.86 -13.05 25.74
C ILE A 48 -19.49 -12.39 24.41
N SER A 49 -18.20 -12.12 24.17
CA SER A 49 -17.70 -11.56 22.91
C SER A 49 -17.85 -12.55 21.75
N PRO A 50 -17.77 -12.10 20.49
CA PRO A 50 -17.74 -13.00 19.34
C PRO A 50 -16.63 -14.06 19.43
N HIS A 51 -15.43 -13.68 19.88
CA HIS A 51 -14.32 -14.62 20.08
C HIS A 51 -14.59 -15.61 21.21
N GLY A 52 -15.14 -15.16 22.34
CA GLY A 52 -15.49 -16.04 23.45
C GLY A 52 -16.47 -17.13 23.04
N LYS A 53 -17.54 -16.75 22.33
CA LYS A 53 -18.54 -17.68 21.80
C LYS A 53 -17.99 -18.64 20.76
N ALA A 54 -17.05 -18.18 19.93
CA ALA A 54 -16.39 -19.03 18.95
C ALA A 54 -15.45 -20.05 19.62
N LEU A 55 -14.63 -19.60 20.57
CA LEU A 55 -13.54 -20.37 21.16
C LEU A 55 -13.93 -21.20 22.40
N GLU A 56 -15.20 -21.18 22.81
CA GLU A 56 -15.77 -22.09 23.84
C GLU A 56 -16.45 -23.32 23.22
N GLN A 57 -16.43 -23.48 21.90
CA GLN A 57 -17.04 -24.64 21.27
C GLN A 57 -16.33 -25.93 21.69
N GLY A 58 -17.05 -26.87 22.30
CA GLY A 58 -16.49 -28.09 22.89
C GLY A 58 -15.87 -29.09 21.91
N SER A 59 -15.86 -28.80 20.61
CA SER A 59 -15.26 -29.61 19.55
C SER A 59 -13.89 -29.10 19.09
N LEU A 60 -13.36 -28.04 19.70
CA LEU A 60 -12.09 -27.43 19.29
C LEU A 60 -10.89 -28.16 19.92
N PRO A 61 -9.76 -28.26 19.19
CA PRO A 61 -8.48 -28.63 19.79
C PRO A 61 -8.08 -27.65 20.91
N ALA A 62 -7.25 -28.11 21.85
CA ALA A 62 -6.87 -27.32 23.02
C ALA A 62 -6.15 -26.01 22.64
N GLU A 63 -5.34 -26.05 21.57
CA GLU A 63 -4.63 -24.90 20.99
C GLU A 63 -5.55 -23.85 20.35
N PHE A 64 -6.82 -24.16 20.12
CA PHE A 64 -7.83 -23.24 19.59
C PHE A 64 -8.96 -22.98 20.59
N THR A 65 -8.78 -23.36 21.85
CA THR A 65 -9.83 -23.24 22.87
C THR A 65 -9.47 -22.15 23.88
N GLY A 66 -10.43 -21.27 24.16
CA GLY A 66 -10.33 -20.32 25.26
C GLY A 66 -9.21 -19.28 25.15
N CYS A 67 -8.74 -18.80 26.30
CA CYS A 67 -7.68 -17.78 26.37
C CYS A 67 -6.35 -18.26 25.76
N GLU A 68 -6.08 -19.56 25.86
CA GLU A 68 -4.81 -20.16 25.41
C GLU A 68 -4.69 -20.21 23.89
N ALA A 69 -5.79 -20.03 23.15
CA ALA A 69 -5.77 -19.89 21.69
C ALA A 69 -4.94 -18.68 21.21
N CYS A 70 -4.93 -17.60 21.99
CA CYS A 70 -4.11 -16.43 21.70
C CYS A 70 -2.83 -16.38 22.55
N HIS A 71 -2.94 -16.77 23.83
CA HIS A 71 -1.89 -16.61 24.83
C HIS A 71 -0.91 -17.79 24.91
N GLY A 72 -1.22 -18.92 24.26
CA GLY A 72 -0.48 -20.18 24.37
C GLY A 72 -0.73 -20.91 25.69
N PRO A 73 -0.04 -22.05 25.92
CA PRO A 73 -0.24 -22.90 27.10
C PRO A 73 0.07 -22.18 28.42
N GLY A 74 -0.85 -22.24 29.37
CA GLY A 74 -0.82 -21.49 30.63
C GLY A 74 -0.23 -22.23 31.83
N SER A 75 0.10 -23.53 31.73
CA SER A 75 0.52 -24.32 32.90
C SER A 75 1.75 -23.78 33.63
N ARG A 76 2.70 -23.23 32.88
CA ARG A 76 3.91 -22.58 33.41
C ARG A 76 3.60 -21.28 34.17
N HIS A 77 2.66 -20.48 33.65
CA HIS A 77 2.21 -19.27 34.31
C HIS A 77 1.48 -19.59 35.63
N ILE A 78 0.66 -20.64 35.66
CA ILE A 78 0.01 -21.08 36.89
C ILE A 78 1.04 -21.55 37.93
N ALA A 79 2.07 -22.30 37.50
CA ALA A 79 3.07 -22.84 38.39
C ALA A 79 4.00 -21.77 39.01
N THR A 80 4.33 -20.71 38.25
CA THR A 80 5.37 -19.73 38.63
C THR A 80 4.84 -18.30 38.84
N GLY A 81 3.56 -18.06 38.54
CA GLY A 81 2.93 -16.75 38.64
C GLY A 81 3.56 -15.73 37.68
N ALA A 82 3.91 -14.55 38.18
CA ALA A 82 4.39 -13.42 37.38
C ALA A 82 5.81 -13.62 36.79
N GLN A 83 6.53 -14.65 37.24
CA GLN A 83 7.88 -14.97 36.75
C GLN A 83 7.84 -15.44 35.28
N GLU A 84 6.77 -16.14 34.89
CA GLU A 84 6.58 -16.59 33.53
C GLU A 84 5.19 -16.19 33.03
N LYS A 85 5.15 -15.19 32.16
CA LYS A 85 3.91 -14.68 31.60
C LYS A 85 3.56 -15.45 30.32
N PRO A 86 2.27 -15.73 30.07
CA PRO A 86 1.81 -16.19 28.77
C PRO A 86 2.14 -15.17 27.67
N ARG A 87 2.00 -15.57 26.40
CA ARG A 87 2.18 -14.65 25.26
C ARG A 87 1.29 -13.42 25.46
N VAL A 88 1.80 -12.21 25.19
CA VAL A 88 0.99 -10.99 25.21
C VAL A 88 1.07 -10.34 23.84
N LEU A 89 -0.05 -10.35 23.12
CA LEU A 89 -0.16 -9.71 21.80
C LEU A 89 -0.18 -8.20 21.96
N LYS A 90 0.54 -7.50 21.09
CA LYS A 90 0.70 -6.04 21.14
C LYS A 90 0.72 -5.43 19.76
N ALA A 91 0.19 -4.22 19.66
CA ALA A 91 0.10 -3.50 18.40
C ALA A 91 1.47 -3.13 17.79
N ASP A 92 2.53 -3.05 18.60
CA ASP A 92 3.90 -2.76 18.19
C ASP A 92 4.66 -4.00 17.68
N ASN A 93 4.05 -5.19 17.77
CA ASN A 93 4.56 -6.42 17.16
C ASN A 93 3.56 -6.97 16.13
N PRO A 94 3.46 -6.36 14.93
CA PRO A 94 2.48 -6.75 13.92
C PRO A 94 2.71 -8.16 13.39
N ASN A 95 3.95 -8.61 13.26
CA ASN A 95 4.25 -9.95 12.75
C ASN A 95 3.72 -11.04 13.68
N GLU A 96 3.97 -10.94 14.99
CA GLU A 96 3.44 -11.91 15.96
C GLU A 96 1.92 -11.80 16.09
N THR A 97 1.40 -10.58 16.23
CA THR A 97 -0.03 -10.35 16.43
C THR A 97 -0.85 -10.84 15.24
N ASN A 98 -0.46 -10.49 14.01
CA ASN A 98 -1.18 -10.92 12.81
C ASN A 98 -1.03 -12.41 12.58
N ALA A 99 0.13 -13.01 12.87
CA ALA A 99 0.30 -14.46 12.77
C ALA A 99 -0.67 -15.21 13.69
N VAL A 100 -0.84 -14.75 14.94
CA VAL A 100 -1.77 -15.40 15.88
C VAL A 100 -3.22 -15.26 15.43
N CYS A 101 -3.66 -14.07 15.04
CA CYS A 101 -5.00 -13.88 14.49
C CYS A 101 -5.21 -14.67 13.17
N GLY A 102 -4.14 -14.77 12.38
CA GLY A 102 -4.12 -15.42 11.08
C GLY A 102 -4.33 -16.92 11.11
N THR A 103 -3.96 -17.58 12.21
CA THR A 103 -4.23 -19.03 12.40
C THR A 103 -5.71 -19.40 12.22
N CYS A 104 -6.63 -18.46 12.47
CA CYS A 104 -8.07 -18.65 12.31
C CYS A 104 -8.67 -17.77 11.19
N HIS A 105 -8.19 -16.53 11.01
CA HIS A 105 -8.79 -15.57 10.07
C HIS A 105 -8.11 -15.50 8.70
N PHE A 106 -6.84 -15.91 8.56
CA PHE A 106 -5.99 -15.55 7.40
C PHE A 106 -5.24 -16.72 6.74
N GLU A 107 -5.16 -17.90 7.36
CA GLU A 107 -4.36 -19.01 6.83
C GLU A 107 -4.98 -19.65 5.57
N SER A 108 -4.11 -19.91 4.58
CA SER A 108 -4.40 -20.74 3.41
C SER A 108 -4.46 -22.23 3.74
N ASP A 109 -3.92 -22.63 4.90
CA ASP A 109 -4.09 -23.97 5.46
C ASP A 109 -5.16 -23.93 6.56
N SER A 110 -6.39 -23.64 6.13
CA SER A 110 -7.57 -23.61 6.99
C SER A 110 -7.89 -24.96 7.63
N SER A 111 -7.13 -26.03 7.33
CA SER A 111 -7.35 -27.40 7.82
C SER A 111 -7.33 -27.52 9.34
N LYS A 112 -6.70 -26.57 10.04
CA LYS A 112 -6.65 -26.52 11.51
C LYS A 112 -7.81 -25.76 12.15
N ALA A 113 -8.49 -24.89 11.40
CA ALA A 113 -9.68 -24.19 11.86
C ALA A 113 -10.95 -25.03 11.57
N PRO A 114 -12.03 -24.93 12.38
CA PRO A 114 -13.32 -25.53 12.04
C PRO A 114 -13.79 -25.09 10.65
N ALA A 115 -14.34 -26.01 9.85
CA ALA A 115 -14.84 -25.75 8.50
C ALA A 115 -15.77 -24.51 8.43
N ALA A 116 -16.58 -24.29 9.48
CA ALA A 116 -17.48 -23.15 9.60
C ALA A 116 -16.79 -21.76 9.65
N TRP A 117 -15.48 -21.70 9.94
CA TRP A 117 -14.72 -20.45 10.01
C TRP A 117 -13.89 -20.20 8.74
N GLN A 118 -13.75 -21.21 7.88
CA GLN A 118 -12.90 -21.18 6.69
C GLN A 118 -13.53 -20.39 5.51
N GLU A 119 -14.79 -20.00 5.60
CA GLU A 119 -15.46 -19.15 4.60
C GLU A 119 -15.03 -17.66 4.69
N PHE A 120 -14.45 -17.24 5.83
CA PHE A 120 -13.84 -15.93 6.00
C PHE A 120 -12.38 -15.96 5.53
N SER A 121 -12.16 -16.07 4.22
CA SER A 121 -10.79 -16.11 3.67
C SER A 121 -10.10 -14.74 3.71
N GLY A 122 -9.47 -14.42 4.85
CA GLY A 122 -8.82 -13.12 5.07
C GLY A 122 -7.36 -13.01 4.58
N THR A 123 -6.97 -13.69 3.50
CA THR A 123 -5.63 -13.59 2.88
C THR A 123 -5.24 -12.19 2.35
N PHE A 124 -6.08 -11.18 2.57
CA PHE A 124 -5.98 -9.86 1.97
C PHE A 124 -5.43 -8.77 2.91
N PHE A 125 -5.50 -8.91 4.25
CA PHE A 125 -5.06 -7.83 5.16
C PHE A 125 -3.57 -7.55 5.09
N ASP A 126 -2.71 -8.56 5.20
CA ASP A 126 -1.25 -8.37 5.15
C ASP A 126 -0.79 -7.76 3.82
N ARG A 127 -1.53 -8.03 2.75
CA ARG A 127 -1.29 -7.47 1.39
C ARG A 127 -1.92 -6.08 1.20
N SER A 128 -2.80 -5.66 2.10
CA SER A 128 -3.44 -4.35 2.05
C SER A 128 -2.42 -3.22 2.24
N ALA A 129 -2.86 -1.98 2.03
CA ALA A 129 -2.03 -0.82 2.34
C ALA A 129 -1.72 -0.71 3.84
N HIS A 130 -2.64 -1.13 4.71
CA HIS A 130 -2.46 -1.10 6.17
C HIS A 130 -1.47 -2.18 6.64
N GLY A 131 -1.64 -3.42 6.18
CA GLY A 131 -0.73 -4.53 6.50
C GLY A 131 0.70 -4.25 6.03
N ARG A 132 0.88 -3.76 4.80
CA ARG A 132 2.21 -3.38 4.26
C ARG A 132 2.87 -2.21 4.99
N LYS A 133 2.11 -1.41 5.75
CA LYS A 133 2.64 -0.34 6.60
C LYS A 133 2.92 -0.80 8.03
N GLY A 134 2.85 -2.11 8.30
CA GLY A 134 3.18 -2.70 9.60
C GLY A 134 2.09 -2.48 10.64
N LEU A 135 0.84 -2.23 10.23
CA LEU A 135 -0.27 -2.19 11.17
C LEU A 135 -0.68 -3.63 11.54
N SER A 136 -1.03 -3.81 12.81
CA SER A 136 -1.53 -5.07 13.33
C SER A 136 -3.04 -5.03 13.50
N CYS A 137 -3.67 -6.20 13.71
CA CYS A 137 -5.07 -6.26 14.12
C CYS A 137 -5.34 -5.40 15.37
N LEU A 138 -4.40 -5.42 16.33
CA LEU A 138 -4.50 -4.67 17.59
C LEU A 138 -4.18 -3.17 17.45
N SER A 139 -3.79 -2.71 16.26
CA SER A 139 -3.69 -1.28 15.97
C SER A 139 -5.07 -0.62 15.88
N CYS A 140 -6.12 -1.40 15.61
CA CYS A 140 -7.50 -0.93 15.50
C CYS A 140 -8.46 -1.67 16.44
N HIS A 141 -8.22 -2.95 16.70
CA HIS A 141 -9.05 -3.80 17.55
C HIS A 141 -8.44 -4.02 18.93
N THR A 142 -9.27 -4.39 19.89
CA THR A 142 -8.85 -4.91 21.19
C THR A 142 -9.03 -6.42 21.22
N GLY A 143 -8.06 -7.14 21.80
CA GLY A 143 -8.15 -8.59 22.00
C GLY A 143 -9.08 -8.99 23.15
N HIS A 144 -9.50 -8.02 23.96
CA HIS A 144 -10.48 -8.17 25.03
C HIS A 144 -11.64 -7.21 24.81
N PRO A 145 -12.83 -7.48 25.38
CA PRO A 145 -13.99 -6.62 25.23
C PRO A 145 -13.68 -5.14 25.49
N GLY A 146 -14.04 -4.30 24.51
CA GLY A 146 -13.92 -2.85 24.56
C GLY A 146 -15.28 -2.16 24.66
N PRO A 147 -15.29 -0.84 24.92
CA PRO A 147 -16.51 -0.05 24.95
C PRO A 147 -17.08 0.25 23.56
N ASN A 148 -16.33 -0.03 22.48
CA ASN A 148 -16.75 0.28 21.11
C ASN A 148 -17.26 -0.96 20.39
N GLU A 149 -18.18 -0.76 19.45
CA GLU A 149 -18.66 -1.82 18.58
C GLU A 149 -17.52 -2.53 17.82
N LYS A 150 -17.73 -3.81 17.50
CA LYS A 150 -16.77 -4.64 16.75
C LYS A 150 -15.37 -4.68 17.41
N GLU A 151 -15.32 -4.51 18.73
CA GLU A 151 -14.10 -4.57 19.52
C GLU A 151 -13.03 -3.57 19.05
N LEU A 152 -13.44 -2.36 18.66
CA LEU A 152 -12.50 -1.32 18.26
C LEU A 152 -11.89 -0.61 19.48
N ILE A 153 -10.62 -0.18 19.38
CA ILE A 153 -9.95 0.55 20.47
C ILE A 153 -10.41 2.01 20.59
N LYS A 154 -11.00 2.56 19.51
CA LYS A 154 -11.59 3.90 19.44
C LYS A 154 -12.77 3.88 18.45
N PRO A 155 -13.66 4.88 18.47
CA PRO A 155 -14.65 5.07 17.41
C PRO A 155 -13.98 5.15 16.02
N VAL A 156 -14.68 4.66 14.99
CA VAL A 156 -14.15 4.55 13.61
C VAL A 156 -13.53 5.85 13.12
N GLU A 157 -14.21 6.98 13.29
CA GLU A 157 -13.70 8.31 12.91
C GLU A 157 -12.33 8.58 13.53
N SER A 158 -12.22 8.42 14.85
CA SER A 158 -11.01 8.69 15.62
C SER A 158 -9.86 7.76 15.26
N LEU A 159 -10.14 6.51 14.89
CA LEU A 159 -9.13 5.59 14.36
C LEU A 159 -8.58 6.08 13.02
N CYS A 160 -9.48 6.34 12.08
CA CYS A 160 -9.11 6.71 10.72
C CYS A 160 -8.36 8.05 10.70
N VAL A 161 -8.93 9.11 11.28
CA VAL A 161 -8.34 10.46 11.24
C VAL A 161 -7.09 10.60 12.10
N GLY A 162 -6.84 9.67 13.03
CA GLY A 162 -5.60 9.60 13.78
C GLY A 162 -4.36 9.46 12.89
N CYS A 163 -4.50 8.81 11.73
CA CYS A 163 -3.45 8.72 10.71
C CYS A 163 -3.82 9.45 9.40
N HIS A 164 -5.10 9.48 9.03
CA HIS A 164 -5.61 10.08 7.80
C HIS A 164 -6.18 11.49 8.02
N GLY A 165 -5.65 12.28 8.95
CA GLY A 165 -6.19 13.61 9.30
C GLY A 165 -6.36 14.56 8.11
N SER A 166 -5.55 14.40 7.06
CA SER A 166 -5.63 15.19 5.83
C SER A 166 -6.96 15.07 5.09
N VAL A 167 -7.75 14.01 5.30
CA VAL A 167 -9.10 13.87 4.67
C VAL A 167 -10.12 14.86 5.26
N MET A 168 -9.80 15.46 6.41
CA MET A 168 -10.62 16.47 7.07
C MET A 168 -10.12 17.90 6.79
N GLU A 169 -9.17 18.05 5.85
CA GLU A 169 -8.49 19.30 5.53
C GLU A 169 -8.61 19.65 4.04
N ASP A 170 -8.80 20.93 3.71
CA ASP A 170 -8.79 21.42 2.32
C ASP A 170 -7.35 21.73 1.83
N SER A 171 -6.44 21.95 2.77
CA SER A 171 -5.01 22.17 2.55
C SER A 171 -4.26 21.86 3.85
N PRO A 172 -2.96 21.51 3.81
CA PRO A 172 -2.21 21.16 5.02
C PRO A 172 -2.39 22.16 6.17
N GLY A 173 -2.97 21.69 7.28
CA GLY A 173 -3.23 22.49 8.48
C GLY A 173 -4.47 23.38 8.44
N LYS A 174 -5.30 23.29 7.38
CA LYS A 174 -6.56 24.02 7.25
C LYS A 174 -7.72 23.04 7.13
N LYS A 175 -8.54 22.97 8.17
CA LYS A 175 -9.77 22.17 8.19
C LYS A 175 -10.67 22.51 7.00
N ALA A 176 -11.29 21.47 6.46
CA ALA A 176 -12.18 21.60 5.34
C ALA A 176 -13.42 22.43 5.70
N ALA A 177 -13.79 23.38 4.83
CA ALA A 177 -14.93 24.26 5.07
C ALA A 177 -16.27 23.50 5.00
N TYR A 178 -16.37 22.55 4.07
CA TYR A 178 -17.56 21.72 3.89
C TYR A 178 -17.16 20.27 3.69
N ILE A 179 -17.34 19.48 4.74
CA ILE A 179 -17.11 18.03 4.74
C ILE A 179 -18.39 17.34 4.27
N HIS A 180 -18.24 16.35 3.40
CA HIS A 180 -19.34 15.54 2.90
C HIS A 180 -20.02 14.79 4.06
N SER A 181 -21.35 14.81 4.12
CA SER A 181 -22.11 14.36 5.30
C SER A 181 -21.75 12.95 5.81
N PRO A 182 -21.53 11.92 4.99
CA PRO A 182 -21.09 10.61 5.49
C PRO A 182 -19.72 10.65 6.19
N VAL A 183 -18.79 11.48 5.68
CA VAL A 183 -17.45 11.67 6.26
C VAL A 183 -17.55 12.46 7.56
N ALA A 184 -18.34 13.54 7.58
CA ALA A 184 -18.58 14.33 8.79
C ALA A 184 -19.25 13.51 9.92
N ALA A 185 -19.98 12.44 9.55
CA ALA A 185 -20.59 11.51 10.49
C ALA A 185 -19.65 10.35 10.89
N GLY A 186 -18.38 10.36 10.48
CA GLY A 186 -17.41 9.33 10.83
C GLY A 186 -17.61 7.98 10.15
N LYS A 187 -18.44 7.92 9.10
CA LYS A 187 -18.84 6.66 8.44
C LYS A 187 -17.85 6.23 7.35
N CYS A 188 -16.56 6.27 7.65
CA CYS A 188 -15.47 5.93 6.72
C CYS A 188 -15.65 4.54 6.10
N ALA A 189 -16.06 3.57 6.92
CA ALA A 189 -16.22 2.17 6.54
C ALA A 189 -17.41 1.90 5.59
N MET A 190 -18.22 2.90 5.24
CA MET A 190 -19.25 2.75 4.20
C MET A 190 -18.65 2.74 2.79
N CYS A 191 -17.57 3.49 2.59
CA CYS A 191 -16.90 3.62 1.30
C CYS A 191 -15.55 2.91 1.28
N HIS A 192 -14.94 2.66 2.45
CA HIS A 192 -13.66 2.00 2.59
C HIS A 192 -13.78 0.66 3.31
N ASP A 193 -13.03 -0.34 2.87
CA ASP A 193 -12.79 -1.58 3.60
C ASP A 193 -11.45 -1.46 4.33
N PRO A 194 -11.43 -1.25 5.67
CA PRO A 194 -10.19 -1.05 6.41
C PRO A 194 -9.30 -2.30 6.45
N HIS A 195 -9.84 -3.48 6.12
CA HIS A 195 -9.06 -4.70 6.08
C HIS A 195 -8.37 -4.85 4.73
N ALA A 196 -9.16 -4.93 3.66
CA ALA A 196 -8.63 -5.05 2.32
C ALA A 196 -9.70 -4.83 1.26
N SER A 197 -9.28 -4.32 0.11
CA SER A 197 -10.10 -4.30 -1.09
C SER A 197 -9.24 -4.54 -2.33
N ALA A 198 -9.87 -5.09 -3.36
CA ALA A 198 -9.29 -5.13 -4.70
C ALA A 198 -9.11 -3.73 -5.30
N ASN A 199 -9.87 -2.74 -4.82
CA ASN A 199 -9.74 -1.36 -5.26
C ASN A 199 -8.59 -0.65 -4.54
N ARG A 200 -7.91 0.23 -5.28
CA ARG A 200 -6.92 1.17 -4.71
C ARG A 200 -7.56 2.05 -3.63
N ASP A 201 -6.72 2.51 -2.71
CA ASP A 201 -7.12 3.29 -1.52
C ASP A 201 -8.17 2.59 -0.64
N LEU A 202 -8.26 1.26 -0.74
CA LEU A 202 -9.16 0.42 0.05
C LEU A 202 -10.64 0.79 -0.07
N THR A 203 -11.07 1.33 -1.21
CA THR A 203 -12.50 1.60 -1.43
C THR A 203 -13.28 0.31 -1.63
N VAL A 204 -14.55 0.23 -1.23
CA VAL A 204 -15.37 -0.97 -1.47
C VAL A 204 -15.50 -1.27 -2.97
N PRO A 205 -15.60 -2.55 -3.39
CA PRO A 205 -15.62 -2.94 -4.81
C PRO A 205 -16.63 -2.17 -5.67
N ASP A 206 -17.87 -2.03 -5.19
CA ASP A 206 -18.95 -1.31 -5.88
C ASP A 206 -19.22 0.08 -5.28
N LEU A 207 -18.21 0.95 -5.35
CA LEU A 207 -18.31 2.31 -4.82
C LEU A 207 -19.41 3.14 -5.49
N ARG A 208 -19.73 2.87 -6.77
CA ARG A 208 -20.78 3.59 -7.50
C ARG A 208 -22.15 3.36 -6.87
N SER A 209 -22.49 2.11 -6.55
CA SER A 209 -23.76 1.80 -5.88
C SER A 209 -23.85 2.41 -4.49
N VAL A 210 -22.73 2.54 -3.77
CA VAL A 210 -22.70 3.28 -2.49
C VAL A 210 -23.10 4.74 -2.68
N CYS A 211 -22.54 5.41 -3.71
CA CYS A 211 -22.93 6.78 -4.04
C CYS A 211 -24.42 6.86 -4.43
N GLN A 212 -24.88 5.95 -5.29
CA GLN A 212 -26.24 5.95 -5.83
C GLN A 212 -27.31 5.58 -4.80
N GLY A 213 -26.93 4.90 -3.70
CA GLY A 213 -27.82 4.67 -2.57
C GLY A 213 -28.28 5.95 -1.87
N CYS A 214 -27.56 7.06 -2.05
CA CYS A 214 -27.93 8.39 -1.53
C CYS A 214 -28.13 9.46 -2.63
N HIS A 215 -27.44 9.32 -3.76
CA HIS A 215 -27.45 10.28 -4.87
C HIS A 215 -28.15 9.68 -6.09
N ASP A 216 -29.35 10.16 -6.39
CA ASP A 216 -30.07 9.74 -7.59
C ASP A 216 -29.43 10.35 -8.85
N ALA A 217 -28.76 9.50 -9.64
CA ALA A 217 -28.14 9.89 -10.90
C ALA A 217 -29.16 10.27 -11.99
N GLY A 218 -30.43 9.88 -11.82
CA GLY A 218 -31.56 10.24 -12.68
C GLY A 218 -32.25 11.55 -12.27
N ASP A 219 -31.89 12.16 -11.13
CA ASP A 219 -32.49 13.42 -10.69
C ASP A 219 -32.28 14.51 -11.75
N PRO A 220 -33.33 15.21 -12.21
CA PRO A 220 -33.22 16.32 -13.15
C PRO A 220 -32.22 17.40 -12.71
N LYS A 221 -32.12 17.69 -11.40
CA LYS A 221 -31.15 18.65 -10.85
C LYS A 221 -29.72 18.15 -11.00
N MET A 222 -29.50 16.84 -10.85
CA MET A 222 -28.19 16.23 -11.09
C MET A 222 -27.84 16.30 -12.57
N THR A 223 -28.78 15.98 -13.45
CA THR A 223 -28.60 16.10 -14.91
C THR A 223 -28.26 17.53 -15.33
N GLU A 224 -28.99 18.52 -14.82
CA GLU A 224 -28.74 19.93 -15.08
C GLU A 224 -27.35 20.37 -14.56
N ALA A 225 -27.00 19.99 -13.33
CA ALA A 225 -25.69 20.30 -12.75
C ALA A 225 -24.51 19.71 -13.54
N HIS A 226 -24.73 18.62 -14.26
CA HIS A 226 -23.74 17.97 -15.13
C HIS A 226 -23.93 18.32 -16.62
N LYS A 227 -24.74 19.33 -16.94
CA LYS A 227 -25.01 19.80 -18.31
C LYS A 227 -25.47 18.68 -19.26
N GLY A 228 -26.30 17.77 -18.76
CA GLY A 228 -26.83 16.64 -19.54
C GLY A 228 -25.83 15.50 -19.77
N TYR A 229 -24.66 15.52 -19.12
CA TYR A 229 -23.74 14.37 -19.17
C TYR A 229 -24.34 13.16 -18.42
N PRO A 230 -24.37 11.96 -19.03
CA PRO A 230 -24.96 10.77 -18.41
C PRO A 230 -24.06 10.23 -17.30
N VAL A 231 -24.32 10.64 -16.05
CA VAL A 231 -23.51 10.26 -14.87
C VAL A 231 -23.85 8.89 -14.29
N ALA A 232 -24.92 8.23 -14.73
CA ALA A 232 -25.38 6.97 -14.15
C ALA A 232 -24.34 5.83 -14.21
N GLU A 233 -23.51 5.81 -15.26
CA GLU A 233 -22.42 4.84 -15.43
C GLU A 233 -21.04 5.46 -15.19
N ALA A 234 -20.98 6.72 -14.73
CA ALA A 234 -19.72 7.41 -14.50
C ALA A 234 -19.07 6.97 -13.18
N LYS A 235 -17.73 7.01 -13.15
CA LYS A 235 -16.97 6.88 -11.90
C LYS A 235 -16.96 8.23 -11.19
N CYS A 236 -17.88 8.45 -10.23
CA CYS A 236 -18.06 9.76 -9.56
C CYS A 236 -16.75 10.35 -9.04
N VAL A 237 -15.94 9.53 -8.35
CA VAL A 237 -14.64 9.92 -7.76
C VAL A 237 -13.54 10.26 -8.78
N SER A 238 -13.79 10.06 -10.08
CA SER A 238 -12.83 10.48 -11.12
C SER A 238 -12.80 12.00 -11.29
N CYS A 239 -13.91 12.67 -10.97
CA CYS A 239 -14.04 14.13 -11.05
C CYS A 239 -14.36 14.74 -9.68
N HIS A 240 -14.94 13.97 -8.76
CA HIS A 240 -15.33 14.44 -7.44
C HIS A 240 -14.35 14.04 -6.35
N ASP A 241 -14.12 14.94 -5.40
CA ASP A 241 -13.57 14.59 -4.09
C ASP A 241 -14.75 14.19 -3.17
N PRO A 242 -14.87 12.92 -2.77
CA PRO A 242 -15.98 12.46 -1.94
C PRO A 242 -15.85 12.88 -0.47
N HIS A 243 -14.74 13.51 -0.06
CA HIS A 243 -14.52 13.89 1.34
C HIS A 243 -14.95 15.31 1.66
N SER A 244 -14.54 16.28 0.85
CA SER A 244 -14.82 17.69 1.11
C SER A 244 -14.76 18.58 -0.13
N HIS A 245 -15.20 19.83 0.04
CA HIS A 245 -15.03 20.90 -0.92
C HIS A 245 -15.01 22.25 -0.20
N ASP A 246 -14.38 23.25 -0.83
CA ASP A 246 -14.40 24.64 -0.37
C ASP A 246 -15.78 25.36 -0.55
N LYS A 247 -16.79 24.68 -1.14
CA LYS A 247 -18.12 25.21 -1.43
C LYS A 247 -19.20 24.25 -0.99
N LYS A 248 -20.20 24.78 -0.29
CA LYS A 248 -21.34 24.01 0.21
C LYS A 248 -22.06 23.28 -0.92
N GLY A 249 -22.29 21.98 -0.73
CA GLY A 249 -23.07 21.15 -1.66
C GLY A 249 -22.38 20.88 -3.00
N LYS A 250 -21.07 21.09 -3.09
CA LYS A 250 -20.25 20.71 -4.24
C LYS A 250 -19.26 19.65 -3.81
N LEU A 251 -18.94 18.75 -4.73
CA LEU A 251 -17.89 17.74 -4.56
C LEU A 251 -16.92 17.75 -5.74
N ILE A 252 -17.08 18.64 -6.73
CA ILE A 252 -16.18 18.69 -7.89
C ILE A 252 -14.76 18.97 -7.39
N ALA A 253 -13.77 18.23 -7.87
CA ALA A 253 -12.43 18.37 -7.33
C ALA A 253 -11.87 19.78 -7.58
N SER A 254 -11.10 20.28 -6.61
CA SER A 254 -10.75 21.70 -6.49
C SER A 254 -9.87 22.21 -7.63
N THR A 255 -8.99 21.37 -8.19
CA THR A 255 -8.15 21.73 -9.33
C THR A 255 -8.92 21.45 -10.61
N GLN A 256 -9.42 22.51 -11.25
CA GLN A 256 -10.19 22.40 -12.49
C GLN A 256 -9.38 22.91 -13.68
N HIS A 257 -9.43 22.15 -14.78
CA HIS A 257 -8.86 22.57 -16.04
C HIS A 257 -9.61 23.79 -16.58
N MET A 258 -8.89 24.80 -17.07
CA MET A 258 -9.47 26.11 -17.37
C MET A 258 -10.65 26.07 -18.38
N PRO A 259 -10.57 25.35 -19.52
CA PRO A 259 -11.72 25.19 -20.42
C PRO A 259 -12.95 24.57 -19.75
N PHE A 260 -12.74 23.58 -18.87
CA PHE A 260 -13.81 22.93 -18.12
C PHE A 260 -14.44 23.87 -17.09
N LYS A 261 -13.61 24.58 -16.31
CA LYS A 261 -14.05 25.56 -15.32
C LYS A 261 -14.89 26.68 -15.93
N GLN A 262 -14.59 27.07 -17.16
CA GLN A 262 -15.32 28.09 -17.92
C GLN A 262 -16.52 27.53 -18.69
N GLY A 263 -16.72 26.22 -18.69
CA GLY A 263 -17.83 25.57 -19.38
C GLY A 263 -17.74 25.58 -20.90
N ARG A 264 -16.54 25.78 -21.47
CA ARG A 264 -16.26 25.79 -22.92
C ARG A 264 -16.10 24.36 -23.46
N CYS A 265 -17.13 23.55 -23.29
CA CYS A 265 -17.09 22.13 -23.60
C CYS A 265 -16.81 21.88 -25.10
N GLU A 266 -17.40 22.70 -25.96
CA GLU A 266 -17.31 22.67 -27.42
C GLU A 266 -15.90 22.93 -27.98
N THR A 267 -14.98 23.45 -27.16
CA THR A 267 -13.56 23.58 -27.55
C THR A 267 -12.90 22.21 -27.70
N CYS A 268 -13.37 21.23 -26.93
CA CYS A 268 -12.78 19.90 -26.86
C CYS A 268 -13.72 18.80 -27.35
N HIS A 269 -15.01 18.97 -27.08
CA HIS A 269 -16.03 17.96 -27.27
C HIS A 269 -16.98 18.29 -28.42
N THR A 270 -17.41 17.27 -29.15
CA THR A 270 -18.55 17.39 -30.06
C THR A 270 -19.84 17.52 -29.26
N LYS A 271 -20.92 17.95 -29.93
CA LYS A 271 -22.23 18.02 -29.29
C LYS A 271 -22.62 16.62 -28.77
N PRO A 272 -23.10 16.48 -27.51
CA PRO A 272 -23.52 15.20 -26.97
C PRO A 272 -24.64 14.55 -27.81
N SER A 273 -24.56 13.23 -27.96
CA SER A 273 -25.60 12.41 -28.59
C SER A 273 -26.15 11.41 -27.58
N PRO A 274 -27.47 11.17 -27.52
CA PRO A 274 -28.06 10.20 -26.59
C PRO A 274 -27.40 8.82 -26.73
N GLY A 275 -27.02 8.21 -25.59
CA GLY A 275 -26.44 6.86 -25.55
C GLY A 275 -25.00 6.73 -26.06
N GLN A 276 -24.32 7.83 -26.41
CA GLN A 276 -22.93 7.79 -26.89
C GLN A 276 -22.00 8.61 -25.97
N PRO A 277 -20.75 8.16 -25.75
CA PRO A 277 -19.73 8.97 -25.11
C PRO A 277 -19.55 10.29 -25.87
N VAL A 278 -19.36 11.39 -25.14
CA VAL A 278 -19.15 12.70 -25.75
C VAL A 278 -17.85 12.66 -26.58
N GLY A 279 -17.98 12.77 -27.89
CA GLY A 279 -16.85 12.72 -28.82
C GLY A 279 -15.88 13.88 -28.63
N LEU A 280 -14.67 13.75 -29.17
CA LEU A 280 -13.70 14.84 -29.24
C LEU A 280 -13.75 15.49 -30.62
N VAL A 281 -13.55 16.81 -30.69
CA VAL A 281 -13.50 17.54 -31.97
C VAL A 281 -12.26 17.22 -32.80
N LYS A 282 -11.21 16.69 -32.15
CA LYS A 282 -9.93 16.27 -32.71
C LYS A 282 -9.35 15.10 -31.91
N PRO A 283 -8.38 14.35 -32.46
CA PRO A 283 -7.62 13.38 -31.67
C PRO A 283 -7.03 14.02 -30.40
N ALA A 284 -7.06 13.30 -29.28
CA ALA A 284 -6.71 13.85 -27.96
C ALA A 284 -5.32 14.53 -27.93
N LYS A 285 -4.31 13.92 -28.56
CA LYS A 285 -2.96 14.49 -28.67
C LYS A 285 -2.98 15.86 -29.35
N GLU A 286 -3.62 15.97 -30.50
CA GLU A 286 -3.67 17.22 -31.27
C GLU A 286 -4.44 18.31 -30.50
N LEU A 287 -5.51 17.93 -29.82
CA LEU A 287 -6.30 18.83 -28.99
C LEU A 287 -5.48 19.39 -27.82
N CYS A 288 -4.81 18.53 -27.04
CA CYS A 288 -3.96 18.96 -25.94
C CYS A 288 -2.83 19.87 -26.42
N LEU A 289 -2.15 19.49 -27.52
CA LEU A 289 -1.00 20.23 -28.05
C LEU A 289 -1.37 21.56 -28.72
N SER A 290 -2.65 21.79 -29.02
CA SER A 290 -3.12 23.10 -29.51
C SER A 290 -2.96 24.22 -28.46
N CYS A 291 -2.93 23.86 -27.17
CA CYS A 291 -2.79 24.79 -26.05
C CYS A 291 -1.56 24.50 -25.17
N HIS A 292 -1.08 23.26 -25.12
CA HIS A 292 0.10 22.84 -24.36
C HIS A 292 1.25 22.51 -25.32
N PRO A 293 2.15 23.47 -25.62
CA PRO A 293 3.12 23.31 -26.70
C PRO A 293 4.04 22.12 -26.46
N ALA A 294 4.23 21.28 -27.49
CA ALA A 294 5.16 20.16 -27.45
C ALA A 294 6.59 20.63 -27.12
N SER A 295 6.99 21.83 -27.55
CA SER A 295 8.29 22.43 -27.23
C SER A 295 8.52 22.65 -25.73
N VAL A 296 7.46 22.77 -24.93
CA VAL A 296 7.53 22.92 -23.47
C VAL A 296 7.53 21.54 -22.79
N LEU A 297 6.70 20.62 -23.27
CA LEU A 297 6.53 19.30 -22.67
C LEU A 297 7.65 18.32 -23.04
N MET A 298 8.12 18.39 -24.28
CA MET A 298 9.09 17.51 -24.91
C MET A 298 10.01 18.36 -25.81
N PRO A 299 10.92 19.15 -25.23
CA PRO A 299 11.84 19.97 -26.00
C PRO A 299 12.68 19.14 -26.97
N GLU A 300 13.05 19.75 -28.09
CA GLU A 300 13.89 19.10 -29.10
C GLU A 300 15.26 18.68 -28.51
N GLY A 301 15.75 17.50 -28.91
CA GLY A 301 16.98 16.92 -28.38
C GLY A 301 16.84 16.23 -27.01
N GLU A 302 15.66 16.26 -26.39
CA GLU A 302 15.37 15.43 -25.21
C GLU A 302 14.79 14.06 -25.59
N LYS A 303 15.01 13.08 -24.73
CA LYS A 303 14.38 11.77 -24.81
C LYS A 303 12.98 11.89 -24.24
N ALA A 304 11.98 11.73 -25.09
CA ALA A 304 10.59 11.75 -24.67
C ALA A 304 10.16 10.41 -24.07
N HIS A 305 9.44 10.47 -22.95
CA HIS A 305 8.71 9.35 -22.40
C HIS A 305 7.64 8.89 -23.39
N LEU A 306 7.50 7.58 -23.61
CA LEU A 306 6.63 7.04 -24.65
C LEU A 306 5.16 7.54 -24.54
N PRO A 307 4.49 7.48 -23.37
CA PRO A 307 3.16 8.08 -23.19
C PRO A 307 3.06 9.56 -23.59
N ALA A 308 4.08 10.37 -23.31
CA ALA A 308 4.09 11.79 -23.69
C ALA A 308 4.26 11.93 -25.20
N LYS A 309 5.21 11.17 -25.80
CA LYS A 309 5.49 11.14 -27.23
C LYS A 309 4.25 10.74 -28.04
N GLU A 310 3.53 9.72 -27.59
CA GLU A 310 2.30 9.22 -28.22
C GLU A 310 1.06 10.04 -27.87
N GLY A 311 1.17 11.05 -26.98
CA GLY A 311 0.07 11.91 -26.60
C GLY A 311 -1.02 11.21 -25.77
N ILE A 312 -0.64 10.20 -25.00
CA ILE A 312 -1.49 9.47 -24.06
C ILE A 312 -1.59 10.27 -22.75
N CYS A 313 -1.87 11.57 -22.86
CA CYS A 313 -1.88 12.51 -21.74
C CYS A 313 -2.86 12.08 -20.65
N THR A 314 -4.00 11.52 -21.07
CA THR A 314 -5.07 11.09 -20.17
C THR A 314 -4.75 9.80 -19.41
N ALA A 315 -3.63 9.12 -19.68
CA ALA A 315 -3.18 8.04 -18.79
C ALA A 315 -2.81 8.57 -17.40
N CYS A 316 -2.24 9.78 -17.33
CA CYS A 316 -1.77 10.40 -16.10
C CYS A 316 -2.60 11.61 -15.66
N HIS A 317 -3.15 12.38 -16.61
CA HIS A 317 -3.88 13.62 -16.33
C HIS A 317 -5.40 13.49 -16.54
N ASN A 318 -6.19 14.16 -15.71
CA ASN A 318 -7.62 14.34 -15.90
C ASN A 318 -7.84 15.66 -16.66
N PRO A 319 -8.41 15.66 -17.87
CA PRO A 319 -8.56 16.88 -18.68
C PRO A 319 -9.66 17.83 -18.16
N HIS A 320 -10.38 17.46 -17.10
CA HIS A 320 -11.50 18.24 -16.54
C HIS A 320 -11.20 18.74 -15.13
N ALA A 321 -11.02 17.84 -14.17
CA ALA A 321 -10.79 18.20 -12.77
C ALA A 321 -10.05 17.10 -11.99
N SER A 322 -9.30 17.49 -10.97
CA SER A 322 -8.65 16.58 -10.02
C SER A 322 -8.50 17.22 -8.65
N SER A 323 -8.37 16.41 -7.61
CA SER A 323 -7.98 16.84 -6.26
C SER A 323 -6.47 17.07 -6.15
N ARG A 324 -5.74 16.90 -7.26
CA ARG A 324 -4.28 16.95 -7.33
C ARG A 324 -3.80 18.03 -8.27
N LYS A 325 -2.63 18.59 -7.94
CA LYS A 325 -1.91 19.55 -8.78
C LYS A 325 -1.66 18.99 -10.18
N GLU A 326 -1.54 19.89 -11.15
CA GLU A 326 -1.35 19.57 -12.57
C GLU A 326 -2.40 18.59 -13.12
N LEU A 327 -3.57 18.53 -12.49
CA LEU A 327 -4.67 17.65 -12.87
C LEU A 327 -4.32 16.16 -12.87
N MET A 328 -3.40 15.71 -12.04
CA MET A 328 -3.04 14.28 -11.97
C MET A 328 -4.24 13.41 -11.60
N ARG A 329 -4.50 12.30 -12.31
CA ARG A 329 -5.65 11.40 -12.06
C ARG A 329 -5.58 10.68 -10.72
N THR A 330 -4.37 10.48 -10.21
CA THR A 330 -4.09 9.76 -8.95
C THR A 330 -2.74 10.21 -8.40
N ARG A 331 -2.28 9.61 -7.30
CA ARG A 331 -0.93 9.86 -6.75
C ARG A 331 0.09 9.60 -7.85
N THR A 332 1.12 10.45 -7.94
CA THR A 332 2.14 10.37 -9.00
C THR A 332 2.70 8.95 -9.14
N ALA A 333 3.06 8.30 -8.03
CA ALA A 333 3.55 6.94 -8.03
C ALA A 333 2.56 5.94 -8.65
N TYR A 334 1.28 6.05 -8.31
CA TYR A 334 0.23 5.15 -8.81
C TYR A 334 -0.05 5.35 -10.30
N ALA A 335 0.10 6.57 -10.81
CA ALA A 335 0.06 6.83 -12.24
C ALA A 335 1.20 6.06 -12.95
N CYS A 336 2.42 6.12 -12.40
CA CYS A 336 3.56 5.38 -12.95
C CYS A 336 3.37 3.85 -12.86
N PHE A 337 2.90 3.33 -11.73
CA PHE A 337 2.75 1.89 -11.48
C PHE A 337 1.67 1.23 -12.34
N THR A 338 0.80 2.01 -12.98
CA THR A 338 -0.14 1.48 -13.99
C THR A 338 0.59 0.78 -15.14
N CYS A 339 1.84 1.19 -15.43
CA CYS A 339 2.70 0.51 -16.41
C CYS A 339 3.99 -0.05 -15.80
N HIS A 340 4.51 0.56 -14.73
CA HIS A 340 5.77 0.18 -14.08
C HIS A 340 5.57 -0.72 -12.84
N SER A 341 4.89 -1.85 -13.00
CA SER A 341 4.56 -2.77 -11.89
C SER A 341 5.79 -3.39 -11.22
N LYS A 342 6.88 -3.64 -11.97
CA LYS A 342 8.14 -4.08 -11.37
C LYS A 342 8.67 -3.05 -10.37
N VAL A 343 8.63 -1.76 -10.74
CA VAL A 343 9.09 -0.68 -9.88
C VAL A 343 8.20 -0.59 -8.63
N GLU A 344 6.88 -0.78 -8.77
CA GLU A 344 5.97 -0.88 -7.61
C GLU A 344 6.44 -1.97 -6.64
N GLY A 345 6.80 -3.16 -7.15
CA GLY A 345 7.40 -4.24 -6.37
C GLY A 345 8.70 -3.84 -5.67
N ASP A 346 9.65 -3.25 -6.41
CA ASP A 346 10.95 -2.82 -5.86
C ASP A 346 10.74 -1.78 -4.73
N THR A 347 9.76 -0.87 -4.87
CA THR A 347 9.48 0.17 -3.86
C THR A 347 8.90 -0.35 -2.54
N VAL A 348 8.48 -1.62 -2.47
CA VAL A 348 7.95 -2.22 -1.24
C VAL A 348 8.90 -3.24 -0.61
N GLU A 349 10.09 -3.41 -1.17
CA GLU A 349 11.12 -4.29 -0.60
C GLU A 349 11.63 -3.79 0.76
N ALA A 350 12.25 -4.71 1.51
CA ALA A 350 12.75 -4.46 2.86
C ALA A 350 13.76 -3.31 2.91
N HIS A 351 14.67 -3.26 1.94
CA HIS A 351 15.63 -2.18 1.79
C HIS A 351 15.25 -1.33 0.59
N ARG A 352 14.65 -0.18 0.84
CA ARG A 352 14.18 0.74 -0.20
C ARG A 352 14.63 2.15 0.08
N HIS A 353 14.64 2.98 -0.95
CA HIS A 353 15.12 4.35 -0.82
C HIS A 353 14.16 5.15 0.06
N LYS A 354 14.65 5.76 1.16
CA LYS A 354 13.80 6.44 2.15
C LYS A 354 12.91 7.55 1.58
N ILE A 355 13.35 8.18 0.48
CA ILE A 355 12.59 9.20 -0.25
C ILE A 355 11.23 8.69 -0.77
N LEU A 356 11.07 7.36 -0.85
CA LEU A 356 9.86 6.68 -1.27
C LEU A 356 8.84 6.50 -0.14
N GLU A 357 9.21 6.72 1.13
CA GLU A 357 8.36 6.37 2.28
C GLU A 357 7.23 7.38 2.57
N ALA A 358 7.46 8.68 2.33
CA ALA A 358 6.54 9.75 2.69
C ALA A 358 5.51 10.09 1.59
N ASP A 359 5.88 9.97 0.30
CA ASP A 359 4.98 10.35 -0.80
C ASP A 359 5.27 9.64 -2.14
N LEU A 360 6.23 8.69 -2.18
CA LEU A 360 6.68 8.04 -3.42
C LEU A 360 6.93 9.09 -4.55
N ASN A 361 7.70 10.13 -4.23
CA ASN A 361 7.86 11.28 -5.12
C ASN A 361 8.86 11.00 -6.26
N CYS A 362 8.44 10.17 -7.22
CA CYS A 362 9.24 9.76 -8.38
C CYS A 362 9.79 10.96 -9.17
N VAL A 363 9.10 12.11 -9.14
CA VAL A 363 9.46 13.29 -9.93
C VAL A 363 10.58 14.14 -9.34
N LEU A 364 11.11 13.75 -8.18
CA LEU A 364 12.38 14.30 -7.67
C LEU A 364 13.55 13.83 -8.53
N CYS A 365 13.50 12.57 -8.95
CA CYS A 365 14.55 11.94 -9.73
C CYS A 365 14.21 11.87 -11.22
N HIS A 366 12.93 11.76 -11.59
CA HIS A 366 12.49 11.60 -12.98
C HIS A 366 11.71 12.80 -13.51
N LYS A 367 11.82 13.04 -14.82
CA LYS A 367 10.97 13.95 -15.59
C LYS A 367 9.96 13.14 -16.42
N PRO A 368 8.67 13.12 -16.06
CA PRO A 368 7.68 12.22 -16.67
C PRO A 368 7.40 12.42 -18.16
N HIS A 369 7.74 13.59 -18.72
CA HIS A 369 7.52 13.89 -20.13
C HIS A 369 8.77 13.69 -20.96
N SER A 370 9.89 14.32 -20.59
CA SER A 370 11.16 14.19 -21.29
C SER A 370 12.35 14.58 -20.43
N SER A 371 13.52 14.07 -20.78
CA SER A 371 14.79 14.56 -20.26
C SER A 371 15.92 14.38 -21.27
N LYS A 372 16.98 15.19 -21.15
CA LYS A 372 18.27 14.94 -21.83
C LYS A 372 18.96 13.66 -21.36
N GLN A 373 18.62 13.19 -20.16
CA GLN A 373 19.28 12.08 -19.49
C GLN A 373 18.62 10.74 -19.83
N GLU A 374 19.41 9.66 -19.76
CA GLU A 374 18.84 8.31 -19.79
C GLU A 374 17.84 8.11 -18.64
N ASN A 375 16.90 7.17 -18.83
CA ASN A 375 15.87 6.84 -17.83
C ASN A 375 15.06 8.05 -17.35
N LEU A 376 15.04 9.13 -18.16
CA LEU A 376 14.35 10.38 -17.87
C LEU A 376 14.77 11.06 -16.58
N LEU A 377 16.03 10.92 -16.17
CA LEU A 377 16.51 11.53 -14.93
C LEU A 377 16.46 13.07 -15.01
N THR A 378 16.18 13.75 -13.89
CA THR A 378 16.13 15.21 -13.84
C THR A 378 17.47 15.86 -14.11
N ARG A 379 18.57 15.12 -13.84
CA ARG A 379 19.98 15.49 -14.01
C ARG A 379 20.82 14.23 -14.28
N ASP A 380 22.08 14.44 -14.66
CA ASP A 380 23.08 13.37 -14.71
C ASP A 380 23.07 12.54 -13.41
N GLU A 381 23.21 11.22 -13.50
CA GLU A 381 22.98 10.30 -12.38
C GLU A 381 23.92 10.56 -11.19
N MET A 382 25.21 10.77 -11.46
CA MET A 382 26.19 11.03 -10.40
C MET A 382 25.88 12.35 -9.69
N THR A 383 25.52 13.37 -10.46
CA THR A 383 25.08 14.68 -9.93
C THR A 383 23.75 14.59 -9.18
N LEU A 384 22.83 13.74 -9.62
CA LEU A 384 21.54 13.53 -8.99
C LEU A 384 21.72 12.94 -7.59
N CYS A 385 22.47 11.84 -7.47
CA CYS A 385 22.71 11.17 -6.21
C CYS A 385 23.49 12.05 -5.22
N SER A 386 24.49 12.78 -5.72
CA SER A 386 25.39 13.60 -4.88
C SER A 386 24.70 14.83 -4.25
N GLN A 387 23.47 15.15 -4.65
CA GLN A 387 22.69 16.21 -3.99
C GLN A 387 22.30 15.85 -2.55
N CYS A 388 22.20 14.57 -2.24
CA CYS A 388 21.85 14.11 -0.89
C CYS A 388 22.92 13.17 -0.30
N HIS A 389 23.60 12.40 -1.14
CA HIS A 389 24.60 11.43 -0.70
C HIS A 389 26.01 12.01 -0.78
N LYS A 390 26.67 12.20 0.37
CA LYS A 390 28.10 12.47 0.43
C LYS A 390 28.85 11.15 0.49
N HIS A 391 29.48 10.75 -0.61
CA HIS A 391 30.26 9.51 -0.66
C HIS A 391 31.73 9.78 -0.97
N SER A 392 32.59 9.00 -0.33
CA SER A 392 33.96 8.76 -0.77
C SER A 392 33.97 7.40 -1.44
N PHE A 393 34.26 7.35 -2.74
CA PHE A 393 34.16 6.11 -3.50
C PHE A 393 35.43 5.28 -3.31
N SER A 394 35.29 4.06 -2.80
CA SER A 394 36.38 3.07 -2.74
C SER A 394 36.66 2.42 -4.11
N HIS A 395 35.71 2.54 -5.04
CA HIS A 395 35.75 1.98 -6.38
C HIS A 395 35.62 3.10 -7.42
N PRO A 396 36.37 3.07 -8.54
CA PRO A 396 36.23 4.05 -9.62
C PRO A 396 34.80 4.06 -10.18
N MET A 397 34.18 5.24 -10.31
CA MET A 397 32.85 5.45 -10.91
C MET A 397 32.74 6.86 -11.51
N GLY A 398 31.77 7.07 -12.39
CA GLY A 398 31.50 8.36 -13.02
C GLY A 398 32.55 8.75 -14.04
N THR A 399 33.10 9.95 -13.90
CA THR A 399 34.09 10.52 -14.83
C THR A 399 35.47 10.55 -14.18
N LYS A 400 36.49 10.11 -14.92
CA LYS A 400 37.90 10.16 -14.52
C LYS A 400 38.43 11.60 -14.56
N ALA A 401 39.61 11.82 -13.99
CA ALA A 401 40.27 13.13 -13.98
C ALA A 401 40.57 13.70 -15.38
N ASP A 402 40.74 12.82 -16.38
CA ASP A 402 40.97 13.20 -17.78
C ASP A 402 39.68 13.49 -18.58
N GLY A 403 38.51 13.43 -17.93
CA GLY A 403 37.21 13.63 -18.57
C GLY A 403 36.61 12.39 -19.24
N SER A 404 37.32 11.27 -19.29
CA SER A 404 36.78 10.01 -19.81
C SER A 404 35.87 9.31 -18.79
N ALA A 405 34.86 8.57 -19.25
CA ALA A 405 33.99 7.80 -18.36
C ALA A 405 34.73 6.57 -17.80
N VAL A 406 34.45 6.23 -16.54
CA VAL A 406 34.75 4.90 -16.01
C VAL A 406 33.74 3.95 -16.63
N ILE A 407 34.22 2.88 -17.29
CA ILE A 407 33.36 1.94 -18.01
C ILE A 407 33.12 0.70 -17.17
N ASP A 408 31.87 0.30 -17.06
CA ASP A 408 31.45 -1.00 -16.56
C ASP A 408 31.77 -2.07 -17.62
N PRO A 409 32.66 -3.03 -17.34
CA PRO A 409 33.07 -4.04 -18.30
C PRO A 409 31.94 -5.01 -18.67
N SER A 410 30.92 -5.16 -17.81
CA SER A 410 29.80 -6.08 -18.05
C SER A 410 28.77 -5.50 -19.03
N THR A 411 28.63 -4.18 -19.07
CA THR A 411 27.62 -3.49 -19.90
C THR A 411 28.23 -2.62 -21.00
N GLY A 412 29.52 -2.30 -20.92
CA GLY A 412 30.20 -1.35 -21.80
C GLY A 412 29.76 0.10 -21.62
N LYS A 413 28.96 0.41 -20.58
CA LYS A 413 28.43 1.75 -20.29
C LYS A 413 29.20 2.42 -19.17
N SER A 414 28.98 3.71 -18.96
CA SER A 414 29.54 4.41 -17.79
C SER A 414 29.10 3.74 -16.50
N LEU A 415 30.06 3.38 -15.64
CA LEU A 415 29.82 2.83 -14.33
C LEU A 415 29.38 3.94 -13.38
N VAL A 416 28.12 3.87 -12.95
CA VAL A 416 27.44 4.85 -12.10
C VAL A 416 26.79 4.13 -10.91
N CYS A 417 26.16 4.87 -10.00
CA CYS A 417 25.57 4.31 -8.77
C CYS A 417 24.60 3.17 -9.05
N ALA A 418 23.71 3.34 -10.03
CA ALA A 418 22.75 2.34 -10.46
C ALA A 418 23.39 1.14 -11.18
N GLY A 419 24.70 1.14 -11.43
CA GLY A 419 25.44 -0.04 -11.87
C GLY A 419 25.43 -1.14 -10.81
N CYS A 420 25.53 -0.77 -9.53
CA CYS A 420 25.58 -1.70 -8.41
C CYS A 420 24.32 -1.67 -7.54
N HIS A 421 23.59 -0.55 -7.52
CA HIS A 421 22.42 -0.36 -6.67
C HIS A 421 21.10 -0.46 -7.44
N ASP A 422 20.12 -1.11 -6.82
CA ASP A 422 18.71 -1.00 -7.19
C ASP A 422 18.08 0.17 -6.44
N VAL A 423 18.10 1.33 -7.10
CA VAL A 423 17.82 2.64 -6.50
C VAL A 423 16.39 2.82 -5.96
N HIS A 424 15.46 1.94 -6.34
CA HIS A 424 14.09 1.95 -5.83
C HIS A 424 13.97 1.09 -4.57
N GLY A 425 14.50 -0.13 -4.62
CA GLY A 425 14.62 -1.02 -3.48
C GLY A 425 15.09 -2.42 -3.90
N SER A 426 15.57 -3.17 -2.92
CA SER A 426 16.10 -4.52 -3.05
C SER A 426 15.87 -5.29 -1.75
N LYS A 427 15.93 -6.62 -1.86
CA LYS A 427 15.95 -7.52 -0.71
C LYS A 427 17.26 -7.41 0.06
N LEU A 428 18.33 -6.98 -0.60
CA LEU A 428 19.67 -6.92 -0.07
C LEU A 428 19.95 -5.60 0.66
N GLU A 429 20.74 -5.68 1.73
CA GLU A 429 21.21 -4.53 2.48
C GLU A 429 21.92 -3.52 1.56
N ALA A 430 21.83 -2.22 1.88
CA ALA A 430 22.39 -1.13 1.07
C ALA A 430 21.85 -1.06 -0.38
N MET A 431 20.75 -1.76 -0.66
CA MET A 431 20.06 -1.76 -1.95
C MET A 431 20.96 -2.22 -3.11
N THR A 432 21.83 -3.21 -2.89
CA THR A 432 22.65 -3.75 -3.98
C THR A 432 21.84 -4.69 -4.88
N LYS A 433 22.30 -4.81 -6.14
CA LYS A 433 21.73 -5.70 -7.16
C LYS A 433 22.05 -7.18 -6.95
N ALA A 434 23.13 -7.46 -6.23
CA ALA A 434 23.62 -8.79 -5.92
C ALA A 434 24.34 -8.77 -4.58
N ASP A 435 24.60 -9.95 -4.02
CA ASP A 435 25.26 -10.08 -2.74
C ASP A 435 26.67 -9.45 -2.77
N LYS A 436 26.97 -8.60 -1.78
CA LYS A 436 28.21 -7.82 -1.71
C LYS A 436 29.43 -8.66 -1.31
N SER A 437 29.25 -9.87 -0.78
CA SER A 437 30.38 -10.70 -0.34
C SER A 437 31.13 -11.32 -1.51
N ARG A 438 30.43 -11.57 -2.64
CA ARG A 438 31.06 -12.15 -3.83
C ARG A 438 30.33 -11.82 -5.13
N GLU A 439 29.03 -12.05 -5.19
CA GLU A 439 28.26 -12.06 -6.45
C GLU A 439 28.32 -10.73 -7.20
N LEU A 440 28.21 -9.62 -6.47
CA LEU A 440 28.29 -8.28 -7.06
C LEU A 440 29.65 -8.03 -7.71
N CYS A 441 30.74 -8.44 -7.05
CA CYS A 441 32.11 -8.24 -7.50
C CYS A 441 32.41 -9.05 -8.77
N VAL A 442 32.06 -10.33 -8.75
CA VAL A 442 32.32 -11.24 -9.88
C VAL A 442 31.40 -10.99 -11.07
N GLY A 443 30.35 -10.18 -10.90
CA GLY A 443 29.53 -9.64 -11.99
C GLY A 443 30.37 -8.90 -13.04
N CYS A 444 31.35 -8.12 -12.58
CA CYS A 444 32.23 -7.31 -13.44
C CYS A 444 33.67 -7.85 -13.50
N HIS A 445 34.14 -8.51 -12.44
CA HIS A 445 35.45 -9.15 -12.40
C HIS A 445 35.34 -10.63 -12.77
N ILE A 446 35.11 -10.90 -14.05
CA ILE A 446 34.85 -12.27 -14.57
C ILE A 446 36.01 -13.23 -14.22
N ASP A 447 37.24 -12.72 -14.21
CA ASP A 447 38.44 -13.50 -13.88
C ASP A 447 38.45 -14.03 -12.43
N LEU A 448 37.62 -13.47 -11.54
CA LEU A 448 37.47 -13.87 -10.15
C LEU A 448 36.32 -14.87 -9.92
N ARG A 449 35.67 -15.35 -10.98
CA ARG A 449 34.55 -16.31 -10.87
C ARG A 449 35.00 -17.73 -10.50
N HIS A 450 36.26 -18.06 -10.74
CA HIS A 450 36.82 -19.41 -10.60
C HIS A 450 37.29 -19.72 -9.18
#